data_AF-A0A4V6HY34-F1
#
_entry.id   AF-A0A4V6HY34-F1
#
_cell.length_a   1.000
_cell.length_b   1.000
_cell.length_c   1.000
_cell.angle_alpha   90.00
_cell.angle_beta   90.00
_cell.angle_gamma   90.00
#
_symmetry.space_group_name_H-M   'P 1'
#
loop_
_entity.id
_entity.type
_entity.pdbx_description
1 polymer ?
#
loop_
_entity_poly.entity_id
_entity_poly.type
_entity_poly.pdbx_seq_one_letter_code
_entity_poly.pdbx_strand_id
1 'polypeptide(L)'
;MTQTIQKSRKTKETDITLSLLVYGSGQAKIHTDIGFFNHMLESLTKHSLMDLDINCKGDIFVDGHHSIEDCGILLGEALRESIYPVAGIERFGNASVVMDESCVECDIDISNRAFLVFETNAYRLPFKGKVGELDVELVEEFFRALCFNAGLSVHIVLKRGKNLHHIIEAMFKAFAVALRRALTLNSRIYIPSTKGVL
;
A
#
# COMPACT_ATOMS: atom_id res chain seq x y z
N MET A 1 -6.41 -17.46 8.51
CA MET A 1 -6.58 -16.12 7.93
C MET A 1 -6.91 -16.29 6.44
N THR A 2 -8.15 -16.61 6.10
CA THR A 2 -8.59 -16.88 4.72
C THR A 2 -9.94 -16.23 4.43
N GLN A 3 -10.31 -15.26 5.27
CA GLN A 3 -11.55 -14.54 5.15
C GLN A 3 -11.34 -13.34 4.23
N THR A 4 -12.27 -13.15 3.32
CA THR A 4 -12.38 -11.94 2.53
C THR A 4 -13.02 -10.84 3.38
N ILE A 5 -12.33 -9.72 3.54
CA ILE A 5 -12.84 -8.52 4.21
C ILE A 5 -13.51 -7.63 3.17
N GLN A 6 -14.75 -7.22 3.43
CA GLN A 6 -15.49 -6.30 2.58
C GLN A 6 -15.72 -5.00 3.34
N LYS A 7 -15.44 -3.87 2.69
CA LYS A 7 -15.67 -2.53 3.22
C LYS A 7 -16.29 -1.61 2.19
N SER A 8 -17.00 -0.61 2.67
CA SER A 8 -17.53 0.48 1.86
C SER A 8 -17.41 1.78 2.61
N ARG A 9 -17.10 2.86 1.90
CA ARG A 9 -17.00 4.22 2.46
C ARG A 9 -17.61 5.19 1.48
N LYS A 10 -18.48 6.06 1.98
CA LYS A 10 -19.15 7.09 1.18
C LYS A 10 -19.11 8.43 1.88
N THR A 11 -18.61 9.44 1.18
CA THR A 11 -18.61 10.85 1.61
C THR A 11 -19.34 11.69 0.55
N LYS A 12 -19.19 13.02 0.63
CA LYS A 12 -19.62 13.91 -0.46
C LYS A 12 -18.64 13.94 -1.62
N GLU A 13 -17.41 13.48 -1.41
CA GLU A 13 -16.30 13.52 -2.37
C GLU A 13 -16.12 12.17 -3.06
N THR A 14 -16.29 11.05 -2.32
CA THR A 14 -16.03 9.70 -2.82
C THR A 14 -17.10 8.68 -2.46
N ASP A 15 -17.26 7.64 -3.29
CA ASP A 15 -18.07 6.44 -3.05
C ASP A 15 -17.24 5.21 -3.42
N ILE A 16 -16.79 4.48 -2.40
CA ILE A 16 -15.78 3.42 -2.54
C ILE A 16 -16.31 2.10 -1.96
N THR A 17 -16.14 1.03 -2.71
CA THR A 17 -16.35 -0.35 -2.28
C THR A 17 -15.07 -1.15 -2.45
N LEU A 18 -14.75 -2.01 -1.49
CA LEU A 18 -13.52 -2.79 -1.47
C LEU A 18 -13.79 -4.21 -0.94
N SER A 19 -13.15 -5.20 -1.56
CA SER A 19 -13.07 -6.58 -1.10
C SER A 19 -11.61 -7.04 -1.14
N LEU A 20 -11.08 -7.51 0.01
CA LEU A 20 -9.69 -7.88 0.19
C LEU A 20 -9.56 -9.29 0.76
N LEU A 21 -8.76 -10.13 0.12
CA LEU A 21 -8.29 -11.40 0.66
C LEU A 21 -6.76 -11.35 0.79
N VAL A 22 -6.26 -11.29 2.03
CA VAL A 22 -4.82 -11.14 2.32
C VAL A 22 -3.98 -12.32 1.83
N TYR A 23 -4.47 -13.54 2.00
CA TYR A 23 -3.78 -14.75 1.55
C TYR A 23 -4.42 -15.28 0.26
N GLY A 24 -4.34 -14.45 -0.79
CA GLY A 24 -4.92 -14.71 -2.10
C GLY A 24 -3.92 -15.25 -3.13
N SER A 25 -4.13 -14.88 -4.39
CA SER A 25 -3.35 -15.31 -5.55
C SER A 25 -2.83 -14.14 -6.42
N GLY A 26 -3.13 -12.89 -6.04
CA GLY A 26 -2.77 -11.71 -6.81
C GLY A 26 -3.81 -11.32 -7.87
N GLN A 27 -5.09 -11.68 -7.68
CA GLN A 27 -6.18 -11.27 -8.56
C GLN A 27 -6.62 -9.84 -8.28
N ALA A 28 -6.65 -9.02 -9.33
CA ALA A 28 -6.99 -7.61 -9.23
C ALA A 28 -8.24 -7.28 -10.05
N LYS A 29 -9.15 -6.50 -9.47
CA LYS A 29 -10.27 -5.83 -10.14
C LYS A 29 -10.30 -4.38 -9.65
N ILE A 30 -9.71 -3.46 -10.40
CA ILE A 30 -9.43 -2.11 -9.90
C ILE A 30 -10.08 -1.07 -10.81
N HIS A 31 -10.93 -0.21 -10.23
CA HIS A 31 -11.54 0.93 -10.92
C HIS A 31 -11.54 2.16 -10.01
N THR A 32 -10.71 3.18 -10.31
CA THR A 32 -10.62 4.44 -9.53
C THR A 32 -10.74 5.71 -10.39
N ASP A 33 -11.11 5.57 -11.66
CA ASP A 33 -11.08 6.60 -12.71
C ASP A 33 -9.70 7.28 -12.96
N ILE A 34 -8.66 6.94 -12.19
CA ILE A 34 -7.28 7.41 -12.38
C ILE A 34 -6.42 6.26 -12.93
N GLY A 35 -6.21 6.25 -14.25
CA GLY A 35 -5.61 5.10 -14.95
C GLY A 35 -4.24 4.65 -14.41
N PHE A 36 -3.36 5.59 -14.07
CA PHE A 36 -2.05 5.24 -13.50
C PHE A 36 -2.17 4.70 -12.06
N PHE A 37 -3.13 5.17 -11.27
CA PHE A 37 -3.40 4.63 -9.94
C PHE A 37 -3.98 3.21 -10.00
N ASN A 38 -4.85 2.93 -10.98
CA ASN A 38 -5.31 1.56 -11.24
C ASN A 38 -4.12 0.61 -11.45
N HIS A 39 -3.17 0.99 -12.32
CA HIS A 39 -1.95 0.21 -12.58
C HIS A 39 -1.08 0.02 -11.32
N MET A 40 -0.98 1.03 -10.45
CA MET A 40 -0.25 0.91 -9.18
C MET A 40 -0.92 -0.06 -8.20
N LEU A 41 -2.24 -0.04 -8.08
CA LEU A 41 -2.99 -0.98 -7.24
C LEU A 41 -2.97 -2.40 -7.81
N GLU A 42 -3.00 -2.56 -9.14
CA GLU A 42 -2.78 -3.85 -9.80
C GLU A 42 -1.39 -4.41 -9.48
N SER A 43 -0.36 -3.57 -9.56
CA SER A 43 1.02 -3.92 -9.19
C SER A 43 1.14 -4.32 -7.72
N LEU A 44 0.54 -3.53 -6.82
CA LEU A 44 0.47 -3.85 -5.38
C LEU A 44 -0.16 -5.23 -5.15
N THR A 45 -1.32 -5.46 -5.75
CA THR A 45 -2.10 -6.71 -5.63
C THR A 45 -1.29 -7.89 -6.15
N LYS A 46 -0.73 -7.76 -7.36
CA LYS A 46 0.00 -8.83 -8.01
C LYS A 46 1.23 -9.28 -7.22
N HIS A 47 1.98 -8.33 -6.66
CA HIS A 47 3.25 -8.64 -5.99
C HIS A 47 3.10 -8.96 -4.49
N SER A 48 1.99 -8.54 -3.87
CA SER A 48 1.65 -8.92 -2.49
C SER A 48 1.00 -10.31 -2.42
N LEU A 49 0.46 -10.80 -3.54
CA LEU A 49 -0.38 -12.00 -3.63
C LEU A 49 -1.71 -11.88 -2.87
N MET A 50 -2.15 -10.67 -2.55
CA MET A 50 -3.51 -10.43 -2.07
C MET A 50 -4.47 -10.48 -3.26
N ASP A 51 -5.72 -10.86 -3.05
CA ASP A 51 -6.77 -10.58 -4.04
C ASP A 51 -7.50 -9.30 -3.64
N LEU A 52 -7.60 -8.35 -4.57
CA LEU A 52 -8.19 -7.03 -4.33
C LEU A 52 -9.21 -6.70 -5.42
N ASP A 53 -10.42 -6.41 -4.99
CA ASP A 53 -11.47 -5.77 -5.79
C ASP A 53 -11.76 -4.40 -5.17
N ILE A 54 -11.54 -3.32 -5.92
CA ILE A 54 -11.81 -1.95 -5.46
C ILE A 54 -12.47 -1.17 -6.59
N ASN A 55 -13.58 -0.53 -6.24
CA ASN A 55 -14.28 0.40 -7.11
C ASN A 55 -14.46 1.72 -6.34
N CYS A 56 -13.88 2.79 -6.87
CA CYS A 56 -13.92 4.14 -6.33
C CYS A 56 -14.49 5.08 -7.40
N LYS A 57 -15.57 5.77 -7.05
CA LYS A 57 -16.09 6.92 -7.79
C LYS A 57 -15.81 8.16 -6.96
N GLY A 58 -14.94 9.03 -7.46
CA GLY A 58 -14.59 10.26 -6.76
C GLY A 58 -14.88 11.52 -7.58
N ASP A 59 -14.66 12.66 -6.96
CA ASP A 59 -14.76 13.99 -7.54
C ASP A 59 -13.51 14.36 -8.38
N ILE A 60 -13.09 13.47 -9.28
CA ILE A 60 -11.88 13.62 -10.14
C ILE A 60 -11.81 14.91 -10.97
N PHE A 61 -12.93 15.63 -11.10
CA PHE A 61 -13.00 16.95 -11.74
C PHE A 61 -12.38 18.06 -10.87
N VAL A 62 -12.25 17.85 -9.56
CA VAL A 62 -11.49 18.70 -8.63
C VAL A 62 -10.01 18.35 -8.80
N ASP A 63 -9.60 17.17 -8.35
CA ASP A 63 -8.32 16.51 -8.58
C ASP A 63 -8.40 15.02 -8.15
N GLY A 64 -7.26 14.32 -8.13
CA GLY A 64 -7.19 12.93 -7.68
C GLY A 64 -7.07 12.72 -6.16
N HIS A 65 -6.96 13.78 -5.35
CA HIS A 65 -6.55 13.73 -3.95
C HIS A 65 -7.50 12.88 -3.11
N HIS A 66 -8.78 13.26 -3.07
CA HIS A 66 -9.78 12.56 -2.25
C HIS A 66 -9.91 11.09 -2.65
N SER A 67 -9.90 10.80 -3.96
CA SER A 67 -10.00 9.43 -4.46
C SER A 67 -8.84 8.55 -3.99
N ILE A 68 -7.61 9.07 -4.06
CA ILE A 68 -6.40 8.32 -3.71
C ILE A 68 -6.25 8.17 -2.19
N GLU A 69 -6.47 9.25 -1.44
CA GLU A 69 -6.44 9.24 0.01
C GLU A 69 -7.50 8.24 0.55
N ASP A 70 -8.76 8.37 0.13
CA ASP A 70 -9.84 7.55 0.65
C ASP A 70 -9.72 6.07 0.25
N CYS A 71 -9.14 5.78 -0.93
CA CYS A 71 -8.74 4.40 -1.28
C CYS A 71 -7.68 3.87 -0.31
N GLY A 72 -6.67 4.69 0.03
CA GLY A 72 -5.65 4.37 1.02
C GLY A 72 -6.25 4.10 2.40
N ILE A 73 -7.17 4.95 2.87
CA ILE A 73 -7.90 4.76 4.13
C ILE A 73 -8.62 3.41 4.14
N LEU A 74 -9.50 3.17 3.16
CA LEU A 74 -10.36 1.99 3.15
C LEU A 74 -9.56 0.68 3.04
N LEU A 75 -8.49 0.68 2.23
CA LEU A 75 -7.58 -0.46 2.12
C LEU A 75 -6.80 -0.69 3.42
N GLY A 76 -6.33 0.38 4.06
CA GLY A 76 -5.66 0.30 5.35
C GLY A 76 -6.56 -0.27 6.44
N GLU A 77 -7.80 0.18 6.51
CA GLU A 77 -8.80 -0.34 7.44
C GLU A 77 -9.13 -1.83 7.20
N ALA A 78 -9.18 -2.28 5.94
CA ALA A 78 -9.42 -3.69 5.60
C ALA A 78 -8.21 -4.57 5.95
N LEU A 79 -6.99 -4.07 5.74
CA LEU A 79 -5.76 -4.73 6.19
C LEU A 79 -5.74 -4.85 7.72
N ARG A 80 -6.06 -3.78 8.45
CA ARG A 80 -6.13 -3.80 9.91
C ARG A 80 -7.05 -4.91 10.43
N GLU A 81 -8.26 -4.97 9.89
CA GLU A 81 -9.25 -5.98 10.26
C GLU A 81 -8.78 -7.41 9.93
N SER A 82 -8.03 -7.58 8.85
CA SER A 82 -7.48 -8.88 8.45
C SER A 82 -6.30 -9.35 9.30
N ILE A 83 -5.50 -8.40 9.82
CA ILE A 83 -4.20 -8.66 10.44
C ILE A 83 -4.30 -8.79 11.96
N TYR A 84 -5.13 -7.98 12.61
CA TYR A 84 -5.15 -7.85 14.07
C TYR A 84 -6.26 -8.70 14.73
N PRO A 85 -6.01 -9.27 15.92
CA PRO A 85 -4.75 -9.24 16.69
C PRO A 85 -3.63 -10.06 16.02
N VAL A 86 -2.39 -9.57 16.12
CA VAL A 86 -1.25 -10.19 15.40
C VAL A 86 -0.81 -11.48 16.10
N ALA A 87 -0.88 -12.59 15.37
CA ALA A 87 -0.29 -13.87 15.76
C ALA A 87 0.12 -14.70 14.55
N GLY A 88 1.17 -15.53 14.69
CA GLY A 88 1.51 -16.53 13.68
C GLY A 88 2.16 -16.00 12.40
N ILE A 89 2.66 -14.77 12.39
CA ILE A 89 3.31 -14.14 11.23
C ILE A 89 4.70 -13.61 11.56
N GLU A 90 5.55 -13.40 10.55
CA GLU A 90 6.91 -12.86 10.70
C GLU A 90 6.95 -11.45 11.32
N ARG A 91 5.86 -10.67 11.21
CA ARG A 91 5.70 -9.26 11.66
C ARG A 91 6.57 -8.26 10.90
N PHE A 92 7.82 -8.60 10.62
CA PHE A 92 8.77 -7.75 9.91
C PHE A 92 8.95 -8.23 8.48
N GLY A 93 9.04 -7.28 7.56
CA GLY A 93 9.32 -7.59 6.16
C GLY A 93 10.04 -6.45 5.49
N ASN A 94 10.95 -6.77 4.58
CA ASN A 94 11.69 -5.79 3.80
C ASN A 94 11.83 -6.23 2.35
N ALA A 95 11.99 -5.28 1.43
CA ALA A 95 12.31 -5.55 0.04
C ALA A 95 12.99 -4.35 -0.62
N SER A 96 14.04 -4.61 -1.40
CA SER A 96 14.52 -3.66 -2.41
C SER A 96 14.08 -4.14 -3.78
N VAL A 97 13.32 -3.31 -4.49
CA VAL A 97 12.85 -3.63 -5.84
C VAL A 97 13.45 -2.65 -6.84
N VAL A 98 13.99 -3.22 -7.92
CA VAL A 98 14.49 -2.46 -9.07
C VAL A 98 13.44 -2.41 -10.17
N MET A 99 13.40 -1.31 -10.89
CA MET A 99 12.70 -1.19 -12.17
C MET A 99 13.57 -0.34 -13.09
N ASP A 100 14.21 -1.02 -14.03
CA ASP A 100 15.26 -0.45 -14.88
C ASP A 100 16.33 0.31 -14.07
N GLU A 101 16.40 1.63 -14.18
CA GLU A 101 17.37 2.45 -13.46
C GLU A 101 16.94 2.81 -12.02
N SER A 102 15.68 2.56 -11.67
CA SER A 102 15.14 2.85 -10.35
C SER A 102 15.39 1.70 -9.37
N CYS A 103 15.53 2.05 -8.09
CA CYS A 103 15.57 1.10 -6.98
C CYS A 103 14.96 1.75 -5.75
N VAL A 104 13.94 1.10 -5.19
CA VAL A 104 13.27 1.53 -3.96
C VAL A 104 13.36 0.44 -2.91
N GLU A 105 13.69 0.83 -1.69
CA GLU A 105 13.70 -0.03 -0.51
C GLU A 105 12.44 0.24 0.31
N CYS A 106 11.80 -0.82 0.79
CA CYS A 106 10.68 -0.76 1.70
C CYS A 106 10.89 -1.68 2.90
N ASP A 107 10.71 -1.15 4.11
CA ASP A 107 10.76 -1.87 5.37
C ASP A 107 9.43 -1.71 6.12
N ILE A 108 8.90 -2.79 6.69
CA ILE A 108 7.60 -2.84 7.36
C ILE A 108 7.72 -3.53 8.72
N ASP A 109 7.13 -2.91 9.76
CA ASP A 109 6.80 -3.50 11.05
C ASP A 109 5.27 -3.48 11.23
N ILE A 110 4.64 -4.65 11.34
CA ILE A 110 3.22 -4.81 11.70
C ILE A 110 3.09 -4.59 13.21
N SER A 111 2.98 -3.32 13.59
CA SER A 111 3.40 -2.87 14.91
C SER A 111 2.27 -2.30 15.77
N ASN A 112 1.08 -2.11 15.19
CA ASN A 112 -0.02 -1.29 15.71
C ASN A 112 0.41 0.14 16.06
N ARG A 113 1.47 0.65 15.41
CA ARG A 113 1.96 2.03 15.52
C ARG A 113 2.08 2.61 14.12
N ALA A 114 1.11 3.44 13.78
CA ALA A 114 1.08 4.17 12.52
C ALA A 114 2.33 5.06 12.37
N PHE A 115 3.14 4.80 11.36
CA PHE A 115 4.26 5.66 11.00
C PHE A 115 4.66 5.47 9.54
N LEU A 116 5.05 6.56 8.87
CA LEU A 116 5.57 6.52 7.50
C LEU A 116 6.85 7.37 7.42
N VAL A 117 7.94 6.74 6.98
CA VAL A 117 9.09 7.44 6.40
C VAL A 117 8.97 7.33 4.88
N PHE A 118 8.89 8.46 4.19
CA PHE A 118 8.84 8.52 2.74
C PHE A 118 9.97 9.41 2.24
N GLU A 119 11.05 8.80 1.75
CA GLU A 119 12.27 9.52 1.37
C GLU A 119 12.57 9.39 -0.12
N THR A 120 12.52 10.52 -0.82
CA THR A 120 12.78 10.61 -2.27
C THR A 120 14.07 11.37 -2.58
N ASN A 121 14.92 11.60 -1.59
CA ASN A 121 16.15 12.42 -1.68
C ASN A 121 17.13 11.99 -2.79
N ALA A 122 17.11 10.72 -3.22
CA ALA A 122 17.94 10.24 -4.33
C ALA A 122 17.42 10.66 -5.72
N TYR A 123 16.19 11.19 -5.81
CA TYR A 123 15.67 11.83 -7.02
C TYR A 123 16.23 13.24 -7.11
N ARG A 124 16.93 13.53 -8.23
CA ARG A 124 17.68 14.79 -8.39
C ARG A 124 16.82 16.01 -8.73
N LEU A 125 15.53 15.80 -8.95
CA LEU A 125 14.55 16.84 -9.22
C LEU A 125 13.52 16.85 -8.08
N PRO A 126 12.70 17.90 -7.94
CA PRO A 126 11.58 17.86 -7.01
C PRO A 126 10.65 16.69 -7.35
N PHE A 127 10.28 15.88 -6.34
CA PHE A 127 9.37 14.74 -6.50
C PHE A 127 7.92 15.22 -6.64
N LYS A 128 7.62 15.86 -7.77
CA LYS A 128 6.34 16.50 -8.09
C LYS A 128 6.06 16.44 -9.60
N GLY A 129 4.85 16.82 -10.00
CA GLY A 129 4.39 16.77 -11.38
C GLY A 129 3.39 15.63 -11.58
N LYS A 130 3.25 15.14 -12.81
CA LYS A 130 2.28 14.12 -13.17
C LYS A 130 2.89 12.92 -13.88
N VAL A 131 2.30 11.74 -13.65
CA VAL A 131 2.48 10.53 -14.47
C VAL A 131 1.11 10.08 -14.94
N GLY A 132 0.80 10.34 -16.22
CA GLY A 132 -0.58 10.29 -16.70
C GLY A 132 -1.42 11.32 -15.95
N GLU A 133 -2.55 10.88 -15.38
CA GLU A 133 -3.44 11.72 -14.58
C GLU A 133 -3.08 11.76 -13.08
N LEU A 134 -2.12 10.95 -12.63
CA LEU A 134 -1.70 10.92 -11.22
C LEU A 134 -0.75 12.08 -10.91
N ASP A 135 -1.13 12.93 -9.95
CA ASP A 135 -0.22 13.84 -9.29
C ASP A 135 0.76 13.06 -8.40
N VAL A 136 2.06 13.20 -8.66
CA VAL A 136 3.13 12.41 -8.05
C VAL A 136 3.18 12.55 -6.52
N GLU A 137 2.79 13.71 -6.01
CA GLU A 137 2.74 14.02 -4.57
C GLU A 137 1.71 13.14 -3.84
N LEU A 138 0.66 12.67 -4.54
CA LEU A 138 -0.38 11.82 -3.96
C LEU A 138 0.10 10.38 -3.68
N VAL A 139 1.27 9.99 -4.19
CA VAL A 139 1.87 8.69 -3.85
C VAL A 139 2.21 8.62 -2.36
N GLU A 140 2.77 9.69 -1.80
CA GLU A 140 3.06 9.74 -0.36
C GLU A 140 1.76 9.74 0.45
N GLU A 141 0.75 10.49 0.02
CA GLU A 141 -0.54 10.56 0.71
C GLU A 141 -1.30 9.22 0.69
N PHE A 142 -1.24 8.47 -0.42
CA PHE A 142 -1.75 7.10 -0.48
C PHE A 142 -1.11 6.20 0.59
N PHE A 143 0.23 6.17 0.64
CA PHE A 143 0.94 5.34 1.62
C PHE A 143 0.71 5.83 3.04
N ARG A 144 0.61 7.15 3.26
CA ARG A 144 0.29 7.72 4.58
C ARG A 144 -1.07 7.24 5.04
N ALA A 145 -2.11 7.44 4.23
CA ALA A 145 -3.46 7.00 4.53
C ALA A 145 -3.51 5.49 4.80
N LEU A 146 -2.89 4.67 3.95
CA LEU A 146 -2.85 3.21 4.13
C LEU A 146 -2.15 2.80 5.41
N CYS A 147 -0.92 3.26 5.64
CA CYS A 147 -0.11 2.84 6.78
C CYS A 147 -0.75 3.26 8.11
N PHE A 148 -1.33 4.46 8.16
CA PHE A 148 -1.97 4.96 9.37
C PHE A 148 -3.23 4.17 9.71
N ASN A 149 -4.08 3.88 8.73
CA ASN A 149 -5.32 3.13 8.95
C ASN A 149 -5.09 1.61 9.13
N ALA A 150 -3.99 1.07 8.59
CA ALA A 150 -3.56 -0.30 8.83
C ALA A 150 -2.85 -0.49 10.19
N GLY A 151 -2.33 0.58 10.79
CA GLY A 151 -1.50 0.51 12.00
C GLY A 151 -0.11 -0.08 11.74
N LEU A 152 0.49 0.27 10.61
CA LEU A 152 1.82 -0.18 10.19
C LEU A 152 2.87 0.92 10.43
N SER A 153 4.09 0.51 10.79
CA SER A 153 5.26 1.38 10.67
C SER A 153 6.00 1.00 9.39
N VAL A 154 6.14 1.94 8.46
CA VAL A 154 6.63 1.69 7.11
C VAL A 154 7.67 2.72 6.70
N HIS A 155 8.77 2.27 6.11
CA HIS A 155 9.77 3.14 5.50
C HIS A 155 9.84 2.83 4.01
N ILE A 156 9.68 3.83 3.15
CA ILE A 156 9.84 3.74 1.69
C ILE A 156 10.93 4.72 1.30
N VAL A 157 12.07 4.19 0.84
CA VAL A 157 13.28 4.97 0.57
C VAL A 157 13.73 4.74 -0.87
N LEU A 158 13.70 5.79 -1.68
CA LEU A 158 14.29 5.78 -3.01
C LEU A 158 15.82 5.73 -2.90
N LYS A 159 16.44 4.68 -3.42
CA LYS A 159 17.90 4.52 -3.43
C LYS A 159 18.55 5.17 -4.66
N ARG A 160 17.85 5.11 -5.79
CA ARG A 160 18.25 5.69 -7.09
C ARG A 160 17.07 5.63 -8.06
N GLY A 161 17.06 6.51 -9.07
CA GLY A 161 16.08 6.48 -10.16
C GLY A 161 16.08 7.79 -10.93
N LYS A 162 15.48 7.79 -12.13
CA LYS A 162 15.35 8.99 -12.96
C LYS A 162 13.95 9.16 -13.55
N ASN A 163 13.29 8.06 -13.88
CA ASN A 163 11.95 8.07 -14.43
C ASN A 163 10.91 7.94 -13.30
N LEU A 164 9.98 8.90 -13.21
CA LEU A 164 8.95 8.92 -12.16
C LEU A 164 8.03 7.69 -12.21
N HIS A 165 7.67 7.20 -13.40
CA HIS A 165 6.93 5.94 -13.54
C HIS A 165 7.71 4.81 -12.88
N HIS A 166 8.98 4.63 -13.26
CA HIS A 166 9.81 3.53 -12.75
C HIS A 166 10.02 3.62 -11.24
N ILE A 167 10.16 4.84 -10.72
CA ILE A 167 10.30 5.09 -9.29
C ILE A 167 9.01 4.70 -8.55
N ILE A 168 7.86 5.22 -8.98
CA ILE A 168 6.58 5.00 -8.29
C ILE A 168 6.19 3.52 -8.36
N GLU A 169 6.30 2.88 -9.52
CA GLU A 169 5.98 1.46 -9.64
C GLU A 169 6.93 0.59 -8.79
N ALA A 170 8.21 0.96 -8.67
CA ALA A 170 9.12 0.30 -7.74
C ALA A 170 8.73 0.51 -6.26
N MET A 171 8.17 1.66 -5.87
CA MET A 171 7.63 1.89 -4.51
C MET A 171 6.49 0.92 -4.19
N PHE A 172 5.49 0.83 -5.07
CA PHE A 172 4.36 -0.08 -4.90
C PHE A 172 4.80 -1.54 -4.87
N LYS A 173 5.72 -1.94 -5.75
CA LYS A 173 6.28 -3.30 -5.76
C LYS A 173 7.11 -3.62 -4.51
N ALA A 174 7.94 -2.69 -4.05
CA ALA A 174 8.74 -2.86 -2.83
C ALA A 174 7.83 -3.02 -1.62
N PHE A 175 6.83 -2.15 -1.46
CA PHE A 175 5.82 -2.26 -0.41
C PHE A 175 5.07 -3.60 -0.47
N ALA A 176 4.60 -4.00 -1.66
CA ALA A 176 3.89 -5.26 -1.86
C ALA A 176 4.69 -6.48 -1.40
N VAL A 177 5.96 -6.56 -1.79
CA VAL A 177 6.85 -7.68 -1.44
C VAL A 177 7.22 -7.65 0.04
N ALA A 178 7.51 -6.47 0.60
CA ALA A 178 7.80 -6.31 2.02
C ALA A 178 6.59 -6.72 2.88
N LEU A 179 5.38 -6.30 2.50
CA LEU A 179 4.15 -6.63 3.23
C LEU A 179 3.88 -8.14 3.18
N ARG A 180 4.02 -8.77 2.00
CA ARG A 180 3.90 -10.23 1.86
C ARG A 180 4.88 -10.99 2.75
N ARG A 181 6.11 -10.50 2.88
CA ARG A 181 7.12 -11.09 3.78
C ARG A 181 6.73 -10.92 5.24
N ALA A 182 6.29 -9.73 5.65
CA ALA A 182 5.82 -9.46 7.02
C ALA A 182 4.61 -10.32 7.41
N LEU A 183 3.74 -10.61 6.46
CA LEU A 183 2.54 -11.46 6.63
C LEU A 183 2.81 -12.95 6.40
N THR A 184 4.06 -13.37 6.20
CA THR A 184 4.36 -14.80 6.01
C THR A 184 4.01 -15.56 7.28
N LEU A 185 3.17 -16.59 7.15
CA LEU A 185 2.79 -17.46 8.26
C LEU A 185 4.00 -18.24 8.76
N ASN A 186 4.23 -18.22 10.07
CA ASN A 186 5.30 -18.97 10.71
C ASN A 186 4.77 -19.61 12.00
N SER A 187 4.64 -20.94 11.98
CA SER A 187 4.07 -21.72 13.08
C SER A 187 4.90 -21.70 14.38
N ARG A 188 6.16 -21.23 14.33
CA ARG A 188 7.00 -21.06 15.52
C ARG A 188 6.75 -19.73 16.22
N ILE A 189 6.07 -18.79 15.57
CA ILE A 189 5.75 -17.48 16.12
C ILE A 189 4.34 -17.54 16.70
N TYR A 190 4.20 -17.23 18.00
CA TYR A 190 2.89 -16.98 18.59
C TYR A 190 2.55 -15.50 18.45
N ILE A 191 2.73 -14.69 19.51
CA ILE A 191 2.65 -13.24 19.44
C ILE A 191 4.07 -12.70 19.24
N PRO A 192 4.39 -12.04 18.11
CA PRO A 192 5.73 -11.53 17.82
C PRO A 192 6.02 -10.22 18.57
N SER A 193 5.78 -10.18 19.88
CA SER A 193 5.98 -8.99 20.73
C SER A 193 6.32 -9.38 22.16
N THR A 194 7.39 -8.79 22.70
CA THR A 194 7.76 -8.94 24.12
C THR A 194 6.73 -8.32 25.07
N LYS A 195 5.88 -7.41 24.58
CA LYS A 195 4.77 -6.82 25.36
C LYS A 195 3.56 -7.76 25.48
N GLY A 196 3.56 -8.89 24.74
CA GLY A 196 2.49 -9.88 24.78
C GLY A 196 1.22 -9.51 24.00
N VAL A 197 1.19 -8.36 23.33
CA VAL A 197 0.07 -7.92 22.47
C VAL A 197 0.55 -6.97 21.37
N LEU A 198 -0.18 -6.97 20.25
CA LEU A 198 -0.10 -6.03 19.13
C LEU A 198 -1.51 -5.81 18.58
#